data_AF-A0A9E4I242-F1
#
_entry.id   AF-A0A9E4I242-F1
#
_cell.length_a   1.000
_cell.length_b   1.000
_cell.length_c   1.000
_cell.angle_alpha   90.00
_cell.angle_beta   90.00
_cell.angle_gamma   90.00
#
_symmetry.space_group_name_H-M   'P 1'
#
loop_
_entity.id
_entity.type
_entity.pdbx_description
1 polymer ?
#
loop_
_entity_poly.entity_id
_entity_poly.type
_entity_poly.pdbx_seq_one_letter_code
_entity_poly.pdbx_strand_id
1 'polypeptide(L)'
;MIPSSEFAGRRDRARQAIREAGLAGLLVCSRGGGTTDRYADVKYLTNFYTRFPYIPDVPGEWTGRAHAFVILPADGEPVLVADDRPERDSDLAIGDVTVTGDVTGSVIAAMLKAGLAGGR
;
A
#
# COMPACT_ATOMS: atom_id res chain seq x y z
N MET A 1 11.64 16.30 8.55
CA MET A 1 11.33 15.28 7.53
C MET A 1 11.79 13.94 8.08
N ILE A 2 10.97 12.88 8.01
CA ILE A 2 11.37 11.53 8.46
C ILE A 2 12.19 10.90 7.32
N PRO A 3 13.38 10.33 7.58
CA PRO A 3 14.21 9.74 6.53
C PRO A 3 13.57 8.47 5.95
N SER A 4 13.82 8.19 4.67
CA SER A 4 13.31 6.98 3.99
C SER A 4 13.74 5.68 4.68
N SER A 5 14.91 5.67 5.32
CA SER A 5 15.42 4.53 6.10
C SER A 5 14.56 4.16 7.30
N GLU A 6 13.89 5.13 7.94
CA GLU A 6 12.96 4.84 9.05
C GLU A 6 11.76 4.05 8.56
N PHE A 7 11.22 4.36 7.37
CA PHE A 7 10.12 3.60 6.77
C PHE A 7 10.56 2.20 6.33
N ALA A 8 11.79 2.03 5.85
CA ALA A 8 12.37 0.72 5.61
C ALA A 8 12.44 -0.10 6.91
N GLY A 9 12.96 0.49 8.00
CA GLY A 9 13.02 -0.17 9.31
C GLY A 9 11.64 -0.54 9.87
N ARG A 10 10.59 0.24 9.60
CA ARG A 10 9.20 -0.11 9.95
C ARG A 10 8.71 -1.35 9.21
N ARG A 11 8.99 -1.43 7.90
CA ARG A 11 8.65 -2.61 7.08
C ARG A 11 9.45 -3.84 7.53
N ASP A 12 10.70 -3.68 7.93
CA ASP A 12 11.50 -4.79 8.43
C ASP A 12 10.97 -5.35 9.76
N ARG A 13 10.54 -4.48 10.68
CA ARG A 13 9.83 -4.89 11.90
C ARG A 13 8.51 -5.59 11.59
N ALA A 14 7.74 -5.08 10.63
CA ALA A 14 6.50 -5.73 10.20
C ALA A 14 6.78 -7.11 9.57
N ARG A 15 7.84 -7.27 8.77
CA ARG A 15 8.28 -8.57 8.23
C ARG A 15 8.70 -9.55 9.31
N GLN A 16 9.37 -9.08 10.35
CA GLN A 16 9.68 -9.94 11.48
C GLN A 16 8.40 -10.48 12.12
N ALA A 17 7.40 -9.61 12.37
CA ALA A 17 6.12 -10.04 12.91
C ALA A 17 5.35 -10.99 11.96
N ILE A 18 5.40 -10.77 10.64
CA ILE A 18 4.85 -11.68 9.62
C ILE A 18 5.46 -13.09 9.78
N ARG A 19 6.79 -13.18 9.85
CA ARG A 19 7.51 -14.45 9.98
C ARG A 19 7.22 -15.15 11.31
N GLU A 20 7.21 -14.40 12.42
CA GLU A 20 6.88 -14.93 13.75
C GLU A 20 5.45 -15.46 13.82
N ALA A 21 4.52 -14.84 13.09
CA ALA A 21 3.13 -15.28 12.97
C ALA A 21 2.91 -16.43 11.98
N GLY A 22 3.95 -16.85 11.23
CA GLY A 22 3.83 -17.88 10.20
C GLY A 22 2.96 -17.46 9.01
N LEU A 23 2.91 -16.16 8.71
CA LEU A 23 2.15 -15.59 7.59
C LEU A 23 3.06 -15.48 6.35
N ALA A 24 2.45 -15.53 5.16
CA ALA A 24 3.16 -15.33 3.90
C ALA A 24 3.39 -13.84 3.61
N GLY A 25 2.57 -12.96 4.17
CA GLY A 25 2.69 -11.51 3.99
C GLY A 25 1.53 -10.73 4.62
N LEU A 26 1.51 -9.43 4.35
CA LEU A 26 0.39 -8.54 4.69
C LEU A 26 -0.14 -7.86 3.42
N LEU A 27 -1.47 -7.77 3.35
CA LEU A 27 -2.16 -6.78 2.53
C LEU A 27 -2.65 -5.67 3.46
N VAL A 28 -1.98 -4.53 3.43
CA VAL A 28 -2.33 -3.36 4.23
C VAL A 28 -3.17 -2.43 3.36
N CYS A 29 -4.31 -1.97 3.87
CA CYS A 29 -5.19 -1.05 3.17
C CYS A 29 -5.32 0.26 3.96
N SER A 30 -5.31 1.38 3.26
CA SER A 30 -5.74 2.67 3.80
C SER A 30 -6.66 3.38 2.85
N ARG A 31 -7.30 4.44 3.35
CA ARG A 31 -8.18 5.28 2.56
C ARG A 31 -7.86 6.75 2.75
N GLY A 32 -7.76 7.46 1.63
CA GLY A 32 -7.61 8.90 1.58
C GLY A 32 -8.91 9.65 1.31
N GLY A 33 -8.76 10.90 0.89
CA GLY A 33 -9.87 11.72 0.43
C GLY A 33 -10.88 12.16 1.50
N GLY A 34 -10.52 12.14 2.80
CA GLY A 34 -11.40 12.52 3.92
C GLY A 34 -10.64 13.12 5.10
N THR A 35 -11.16 12.97 6.32
CA THR A 35 -10.44 13.35 7.54
C THR A 35 -9.15 12.53 7.66
N THR A 36 -8.10 13.12 8.24
CA THR A 36 -6.77 12.51 8.42
C THR A 36 -6.75 11.17 9.14
N ASP A 37 -7.87 10.67 9.65
CA ASP A 37 -7.89 9.50 10.53
C ASP A 37 -7.83 8.17 9.76
N ARG A 38 -7.86 8.20 8.41
CA ARG A 38 -7.97 7.01 7.55
C ARG A 38 -6.71 6.67 6.74
N TYR A 39 -5.66 7.48 6.83
CA TYR A 39 -4.38 7.22 6.15
C TYR A 39 -3.64 5.98 6.70
N ALA A 40 -3.91 5.65 7.96
CA ALA A 40 -3.51 4.45 8.71
C ALA A 40 -2.08 3.92 8.39
N ASP A 41 -1.94 2.60 8.33
CA ASP A 41 -0.65 1.91 8.28
C ASP A 41 0.09 2.10 6.94
N VAL A 42 -0.62 2.41 5.84
CA VAL A 42 0.06 2.71 4.56
C VAL A 42 0.94 3.94 4.72
N LYS A 43 0.44 5.04 5.31
CA LYS A 43 1.26 6.23 5.56
C LYS A 43 2.41 5.93 6.52
N TYR A 44 2.15 5.14 7.56
CA TYR A 44 3.18 4.74 8.51
C TYR A 44 4.32 3.95 7.84
N LEU A 45 3.99 3.08 6.89
CA LEU A 45 4.94 2.18 6.23
C LEU A 45 5.62 2.79 5.00
N THR A 46 5.03 3.77 4.31
CA THR A 46 5.55 4.25 3.01
C THR A 46 5.65 5.77 2.87
N ASN A 47 5.16 6.52 3.87
CA ASN A 47 4.95 7.96 3.79
C ASN A 47 3.94 8.40 2.71
N PHE A 48 3.22 7.47 2.07
CA PHE A 48 2.23 7.79 1.05
C PHE A 48 0.84 8.08 1.65
N TYR A 49 0.11 9.00 1.02
CA TYR A 49 -1.30 9.25 1.25
C TYR A 49 -1.96 9.63 -0.07
N THR A 50 -3.02 8.91 -0.46
CA THR A 50 -3.81 9.31 -1.64
C THR A 50 -4.64 10.55 -1.31
N ARG A 51 -4.58 11.54 -2.20
CA ARG A 51 -5.36 12.78 -2.09
C ARG A 51 -6.68 12.69 -2.84
N PHE A 52 -6.88 11.61 -3.59
CA PHE A 52 -8.09 11.42 -4.37
C PHE A 52 -9.31 11.37 -3.44
N PRO A 53 -10.38 12.14 -3.70
CA PRO A 53 -11.56 12.15 -2.85
C PRO A 53 -12.28 10.80 -2.91
N TYR A 54 -12.77 10.31 -1.77
CA TYR A 54 -13.59 9.11 -1.77
C TYR A 54 -15.00 9.44 -2.22
N ILE A 55 -15.29 9.16 -3.50
CA ILE A 55 -16.59 9.33 -4.11
C ILE A 55 -16.90 8.00 -4.83
N PRO A 56 -17.81 7.16 -4.32
CA PRO A 56 -18.11 5.85 -4.91
C PRO A 56 -19.43 5.85 -5.69
N ASP A 57 -19.71 6.90 -6.45
CA ASP A 57 -20.99 7.09 -7.16
C ASP A 57 -20.99 6.58 -8.62
N VAL A 58 -19.82 6.26 -9.18
CA VAL A 58 -19.67 5.60 -10.50
C VAL A 58 -19.15 4.16 -10.32
N PRO A 59 -20.05 3.15 -10.29
CA PRO A 59 -19.66 1.75 -10.17
C PRO A 59 -18.69 1.32 -11.30
N GLY A 60 -17.70 0.50 -10.97
CA GLY A 60 -16.66 0.07 -11.90
C GLY A 60 -15.56 1.11 -12.03
N GLU A 61 -15.85 2.30 -12.56
CA GLU A 61 -14.84 3.32 -12.80
C GLU A 61 -14.21 3.87 -11.51
N TRP A 62 -15.03 4.05 -10.46
CA TRP A 62 -14.58 4.65 -9.19
C TRP A 62 -14.41 3.62 -8.07
N THR A 63 -14.58 2.34 -8.38
CA THR A 63 -14.37 1.25 -7.44
C THR A 63 -12.91 1.18 -7.01
N GLY A 64 -12.66 1.20 -5.69
CA GLY A 64 -11.31 1.13 -5.12
C GLY A 64 -10.51 2.43 -5.19
N ARG A 65 -11.00 3.48 -5.87
CA ARG A 65 -10.42 4.82 -5.84
C ARG A 65 -10.43 5.39 -4.41
N ALA A 66 -9.55 6.35 -4.16
CA ALA A 66 -9.20 6.88 -2.84
C ALA A 66 -8.63 5.84 -1.85
N HIS A 67 -8.26 4.65 -2.29
CA HIS A 67 -7.55 3.68 -1.45
C HIS A 67 -6.10 3.53 -1.88
N ALA A 68 -5.27 3.17 -0.91
CA ALA A 68 -3.90 2.77 -1.14
C ALA A 68 -3.66 1.42 -0.47
N PHE A 69 -2.82 0.60 -1.09
CA PHE A 69 -2.52 -0.74 -0.63
C PHE A 69 -1.03 -0.97 -0.60
N VAL A 70 -0.54 -1.60 0.48
CA VAL A 70 0.82 -2.11 0.55
C VAL A 70 0.75 -3.63 0.60
N ILE A 71 1.39 -4.26 -0.38
CA ILE A 71 1.66 -5.69 -0.37
C ILE A 71 3.05 -5.86 0.24
N LEU A 72 3.12 -6.47 1.42
CA LEU A 72 4.37 -6.73 2.15
C LEU A 72 4.55 -8.23 2.32
N PRO A 73 5.25 -8.93 1.41
CA PRO A 73 5.54 -10.34 1.59
C PRO A 73 6.56 -10.54 2.72
N ALA A 74 6.54 -11.72 3.34
CA ALA A 74 7.52 -12.12 4.35
C ALA A 74 8.96 -12.03 3.81
N ASP A 75 9.12 -12.35 2.53
CA ASP A 75 10.35 -12.31 1.75
C ASP A 75 10.11 -11.67 0.37
N GLY A 76 11.07 -10.90 -0.12
CA GLY A 76 10.95 -10.15 -1.39
C GLY A 76 10.46 -8.72 -1.22
N GLU A 77 10.45 -7.94 -2.31
CA GLU A 77 10.20 -6.50 -2.27
C GLU A 77 8.73 -6.13 -1.98
N PRO A 78 8.46 -5.06 -1.20
CA PRO A 78 7.12 -4.58 -0.97
C PRO A 78 6.63 -3.72 -2.14
N VAL A 79 5.33 -3.74 -2.40
CA VAL A 79 4.70 -2.98 -3.49
C VAL A 79 3.63 -2.06 -2.95
N LEU A 80 3.63 -0.80 -3.38
CA LEU A 80 2.52 0.15 -3.17
C LEU A 80 1.63 0.18 -4.41
N VAL A 81 0.32 0.00 -4.23
CA VAL A 81 -0.68 0.22 -5.28
C VAL A 81 -1.61 1.36 -4.85
N ALA A 82 -1.79 2.37 -5.70
CA ALA A 82 -2.64 3.51 -5.41
C ALA A 82 -3.26 4.10 -6.69
N ASP A 83 -4.22 4.98 -6.53
CA ASP A 83 -4.89 5.69 -7.63
C ASP A 83 -4.26 7.03 -8.00
N ASP A 84 -3.39 7.55 -7.15
CA ASP A 84 -2.67 8.81 -7.37
C ASP A 84 -1.17 8.63 -7.09
N ARG A 85 -0.38 9.52 -7.68
CA ARG A 85 1.05 9.67 -7.39
C ARG A 85 1.21 10.74 -6.31
N PRO A 86 2.23 10.66 -5.44
CA PRO A 86 2.52 11.76 -4.54
C PRO A 86 2.97 12.98 -5.34
N GLU A 87 2.86 14.15 -4.73
CA GLU A 87 3.26 15.41 -5.36
C GLU A 87 4.76 15.48 -5.63
N ARG A 88 5.57 14.82 -4.78
CA ARG A 88 7.02 14.78 -4.88
C ARG A 88 7.50 13.35 -4.68
N ASP A 89 8.46 12.91 -5.49
CA ASP A 89 9.08 11.60 -5.34
C ASP A 89 9.79 11.45 -3.97
N SER A 90 10.28 12.56 -3.40
CA SER A 90 10.87 12.58 -2.04
C SER A 90 9.87 12.19 -0.94
N ASP A 91 8.57 12.21 -1.23
CA ASP A 91 7.53 11.85 -0.28
C ASP A 91 7.25 10.33 -0.30
N LEU A 92 7.82 9.56 -1.24
CA LEU A 92 7.75 8.10 -1.28
C LEU A 92 8.97 7.48 -0.60
N ALA A 93 8.71 6.66 0.41
CA ALA A 93 9.74 5.85 1.05
C ALA A 93 9.68 4.37 0.65
N ILE A 94 9.16 4.08 -0.54
CA ILE A 94 9.02 2.73 -1.13
C ILE A 94 9.36 2.79 -2.63
N GLY A 95 10.07 1.76 -3.13
CA GLY A 95 10.62 1.75 -4.50
C GLY A 95 9.67 1.21 -5.57
N ASP A 96 8.93 0.13 -5.29
CA ASP A 96 7.97 -0.45 -6.24
C ASP A 96 6.58 0.17 -6.03
N VAL A 97 6.13 0.96 -7.02
CA VAL A 97 4.88 1.73 -6.96
C VAL A 97 4.10 1.55 -8.26
N THR A 98 2.85 1.11 -8.13
CA THR A 98 1.88 1.02 -9.22
C THR A 98 0.79 2.07 -9.01
N VAL A 99 0.68 3.03 -9.94
CA VAL A 99 -0.42 4.00 -10.00
C VAL A 99 -1.41 3.58 -11.07
N THR A 100 -2.69 3.45 -10.71
CA THR A 100 -3.68 2.80 -11.59
C THR A 100 -5.11 3.28 -11.33
N GLY A 101 -5.96 3.26 -12.37
CA GLY A 101 -7.39 3.45 -12.22
C GLY A 101 -8.12 2.19 -11.74
N ASP A 102 -7.60 1.00 -12.10
CA ASP A 102 -8.10 -0.30 -11.63
C ASP A 102 -7.27 -0.76 -10.42
N VAL A 103 -7.56 -0.16 -9.27
CA VAL A 103 -6.84 -0.41 -8.01
C VAL A 103 -7.00 -1.88 -7.60
N THR A 104 -8.21 -2.43 -7.68
CA THR A 104 -8.49 -3.80 -7.24
C THR A 104 -7.78 -4.84 -8.10
N GLY A 105 -7.86 -4.74 -9.43
CA GLY A 105 -7.16 -5.66 -10.33
C GLY A 105 -5.65 -5.59 -10.16
N SER A 106 -5.11 -4.38 -9.96
CA SER A 106 -3.67 -4.19 -9.76
C SER A 106 -3.18 -4.74 -8.41
N VAL A 107 -3.97 -4.64 -7.34
CA VAL A 107 -3.66 -5.28 -6.05
C VAL A 107 -3.61 -6.80 -6.19
N ILE A 108 -4.59 -7.40 -6.86
CA ILE A 108 -4.62 -8.85 -7.10
C ILE A 108 -3.38 -9.27 -7.88
N ALA A 109 -3.06 -8.58 -8.98
CA ALA A 109 -1.88 -8.88 -9.78
C ALA A 109 -0.57 -8.76 -8.96
N ALA A 110 -0.45 -7.74 -8.11
CA ALA A 110 0.71 -7.55 -7.24
C ALA A 110 0.82 -8.68 -6.19
N MET A 111 -0.28 -9.10 -5.57
CA MET A 111 -0.30 -10.23 -4.63
C MET A 111 0.12 -11.55 -5.30
N LEU A 112 -0.37 -11.81 -6.51
CA LEU A 112 0.01 -12.99 -7.29
C LEU A 112 1.50 -12.98 -7.63
N LYS A 113 2.03 -11.84 -8.09
CA LYS A 113 3.46 -11.65 -8.39
C LYS A 113 4.33 -11.83 -7.14
N ALA A 114 3.83 -11.42 -5.97
CA ALA A 114 4.50 -11.60 -4.68
C ALA A 114 4.38 -13.02 -4.09
N GLY A 115 3.74 -13.96 -4.78
CA GLY A 115 3.59 -15.34 -4.31
C GLY A 115 2.54 -15.54 -3.21
N LEU A 116 1.61 -14.59 -3.04
CA LEU A 116 0.62 -14.61 -1.95
C LEU A 116 -0.71 -15.28 -2.32
N ALA A 117 -0.80 -15.97 -3.47
CA ALA A 117 -2.04 -16.54 -4.01
C ALA A 117 -2.73 -17.59 -3.11
N GLY A 118 -1.97 -18.24 -2.22
CA GLY A 118 -2.47 -19.25 -1.29
C GLY A 118 -1.85 -19.18 0.10
N GLY A 119 -1.22 -18.05 0.43
CA GLY A 119 -0.62 -17.80 1.74
C GLY A 119 -1.66 -17.41 2.79
N ARG A 120 -1.31 -17.57 4.07
CA ARG A 120 -2.04 -16.95 5.18
C ARG A 120 -1.51 -15.55 5.46
#